data_AF-A0A3D4RU69-F1
#
_entry.id   AF-A0A3D4RU69-F1
#
_cell.length_a   1.000
_cell.length_b   1.000
_cell.length_c   1.000
_cell.angle_alpha   90.00
_cell.angle_beta   90.00
_cell.angle_gamma   90.00
#
_symmetry.space_group_name_H-M   'P 1'
#
loop_
_entity.id
_entity.type
_entity.pdbx_description
1 polymer ?
#
loop_
_entity_poly.entity_id
_entity_poly.type
_entity_poly.pdbx_seq_one_letter_code
_entity_poly.pdbx_strand_id
1 'polypeptide(L)'
;PEVLRASHAKPWADCATDTERLDVDNGFLLAANLDAMFDRFLISFDAEGRLLVSDAISDQDLERLGVDRHLGLRWLATEHAHYLDYHRAIYAEAAAKIGCLAPRLHPTKGLPAAPARHFGKSG
;
A
#
# COMPACT_ATOMS: atom_id res chain seq x y z
N PRO A 1 13.06 8.44 18.68
CA PRO A 1 12.19 9.55 18.19
C PRO A 1 12.84 10.38 17.08
N GLU A 2 14.17 10.59 17.13
CA GLU A 2 14.90 11.51 16.23
C GLU A 2 14.78 11.23 14.73
N VAL A 3 14.43 9.99 14.35
CA VAL A 3 14.29 9.57 12.95
C VAL A 3 12.85 9.58 12.43
N LEU A 4 11.87 9.81 13.31
CA LEU A 4 10.45 9.83 12.96
C LEU A 4 10.11 11.11 12.20
N ARG A 5 9.15 10.99 11.29
CA ARG A 5 8.62 12.08 10.48
C ARG A 5 7.16 12.29 10.82
N ALA A 6 6.75 13.54 10.96
CA ALA A 6 5.35 13.91 11.08
C ALA A 6 4.79 14.00 9.66
N SER A 7 4.03 12.98 9.26
CA SER A 7 3.43 12.87 7.94
C SER A 7 1.96 13.30 8.03
N HIS A 8 1.54 14.18 7.11
CA HIS A 8 0.17 14.69 7.10
C HIS A 8 -0.77 13.75 6.33
N ALA A 9 -1.95 13.45 6.88
CA ALA A 9 -2.96 12.64 6.20
C ALA A 9 -3.68 13.41 5.09
N LYS A 10 -4.07 14.66 5.35
CA LYS A 10 -4.43 15.61 4.31
C LYS A 10 -3.21 16.47 3.99
N PRO A 11 -2.64 16.42 2.76
CA PRO A 11 -1.42 17.12 2.43
C PRO A 11 -1.52 18.62 2.72
N TRP A 12 -0.40 19.20 3.16
CA TRP A 12 -0.33 20.62 3.51
C TRP A 12 -0.86 21.57 2.43
N ALA A 13 -0.60 21.23 1.16
CA ALA A 13 -1.04 21.99 -0.01
C ALA A 13 -2.56 21.99 -0.20
N ASP A 14 -3.25 20.95 0.29
CA ASP A 14 -4.68 20.74 0.11
C ASP A 14 -5.50 21.20 1.34
N CYS A 15 -4.84 21.52 2.45
CA CYS A 15 -5.47 22.16 3.60
C CYS A 15 -5.99 23.55 3.23
N ALA A 16 -7.28 23.79 3.50
CA ALA A 16 -7.96 25.05 3.22
C ALA A 16 -7.67 26.10 4.29
N THR A 17 -7.29 25.68 5.50
CA THR A 17 -7.04 26.57 6.64
C THR A 17 -5.74 26.23 7.36
N ASP A 18 -5.18 27.20 8.07
CA ASP A 18 -4.02 26.97 8.95
C ASP A 18 -4.38 26.08 10.14
N THR A 19 -5.65 26.06 10.56
CA THR A 19 -6.14 25.13 11.58
C THR A 19 -5.90 23.69 11.15
N GLU A 20 -6.28 23.31 9.93
CA GLU A 20 -6.04 21.95 9.41
C GLU A 20 -4.54 21.63 9.25
N ARG A 21 -3.72 22.63 8.90
CA ARG A 21 -2.26 22.46 8.71
C ARG A 21 -1.54 22.17 10.03
N LEU A 22 -2.01 22.81 11.10
CA LEU A 22 -1.43 22.73 12.44
C LEU A 22 -2.17 21.73 13.35
N ASP A 23 -3.18 21.07 12.83
CA ASP A 23 -3.95 20.07 13.55
C ASP A 23 -3.08 18.83 13.80
N VAL A 24 -2.95 18.47 15.07
CA VAL A 24 -2.19 17.28 15.48
C VAL A 24 -2.86 15.99 15.01
N ASP A 25 -4.17 16.02 14.78
CA ASP A 25 -4.93 14.89 14.29
C ASP A 25 -4.86 14.76 12.76
N ASN A 26 -4.28 15.74 12.06
CA ASN A 26 -3.98 15.65 10.63
C ASN A 26 -2.64 14.96 10.33
N GLY A 27 -2.15 14.09 11.20
CA GLY A 27 -0.92 13.37 10.90
C GLY A 27 -0.52 12.28 11.86
N PHE A 28 0.51 11.54 11.46
CA PHE A 28 1.08 10.44 12.21
C PHE A 28 2.59 10.55 12.28
N LEU A 29 3.17 10.02 13.36
CA LEU A 29 4.62 9.82 13.46
C LEU A 29 5.00 8.51 12.79
N LEU A 30 5.66 8.60 11.65
CA LEU A 30 6.04 7.45 10.83
C LEU A 30 7.58 7.35 10.69
N ALA A 31 8.06 6.13 10.46
CA ALA A 31 9.44 5.93 10.00
C ALA A 31 9.60 6.50 8.58
N ALA A 32 10.81 6.90 8.20
CA ALA A 32 11.06 7.62 6.95
C ALA A 32 10.60 6.88 5.67
N ASN A 33 10.64 5.54 5.67
CA ASN A 33 10.09 4.73 4.58
C ASN A 33 8.55 4.81 4.53
N LEU A 34 7.88 4.66 5.67
CA LEU A 34 6.41 4.73 5.77
C LEU A 34 5.90 6.14 5.45
N ASP A 35 6.57 7.18 5.94
CA ASP A 35 6.33 8.59 5.60
C ASP A 35 6.32 8.81 4.08
N ALA A 36 7.41 8.43 3.40
CA ALA A 36 7.52 8.56 1.95
C ALA A 36 6.48 7.74 1.17
N MET A 37 6.05 6.59 1.70
CA MET A 37 5.01 5.76 1.08
C MET A 37 3.62 6.33 1.30
N PHE A 38 3.35 6.87 2.48
CA PHE A 38 2.06 7.45 2.87
C PHE A 38 1.82 8.76 2.11
N ASP A 39 2.79 9.69 2.11
CA ASP A 39 2.74 10.95 1.35
C ASP A 39 2.49 10.76 -0.16
N ARG A 40 2.89 9.60 -0.69
CA ARG A 40 2.71 9.21 -2.10
C ARG A 40 1.46 8.38 -2.37
N PHE A 41 0.64 8.16 -1.35
CA PHE A 41 -0.56 7.32 -1.41
C PHE A 41 -0.26 5.88 -1.89
N LEU A 42 0.94 5.37 -1.58
CA LEU A 42 1.31 3.97 -1.82
C LEU A 42 0.88 3.07 -0.67
N ILE A 43 0.71 3.64 0.51
CA ILE A 43 0.07 2.98 1.66
C ILE A 43 -1.00 3.91 2.24
N SER A 44 -1.90 3.37 3.04
CA SER A 44 -2.84 4.13 3.88
C SER A 44 -3.16 3.31 5.13
N PHE A 45 -4.05 3.79 6.00
CA PHE A 45 -4.60 2.99 7.10
C PHE A 45 -6.12 2.90 6.97
N ASP A 46 -6.70 1.76 7.34
CA ASP A 46 -8.16 1.60 7.42
C ASP A 46 -8.75 2.26 8.67
N ALA A 47 -10.07 2.15 8.87
CA ALA A 47 -10.78 2.77 10.00
C ALA A 47 -10.37 2.17 11.36
N GLU A 48 -9.77 0.99 11.37
CA GLU A 48 -9.24 0.34 12.57
C GLU A 48 -7.71 0.52 12.70
N GLY A 49 -7.10 1.32 11.82
CA GLY A 49 -5.67 1.61 11.85
C GLY A 49 -4.79 0.51 11.27
N ARG A 50 -5.34 -0.49 10.58
CA ARG A 50 -4.54 -1.54 9.91
C ARG A 50 -3.94 -0.99 8.62
N LEU A 51 -2.72 -1.39 8.30
CA LEU A 51 -2.01 -0.95 7.10
C LEU A 51 -2.74 -1.46 5.84
N LEU A 52 -2.98 -0.53 4.92
CA LEU A 52 -3.39 -0.78 3.55
C LEU A 52 -2.17 -0.55 2.65
N VAL A 53 -1.89 -1.49 1.74
CA VAL A 53 -0.74 -1.40 0.83
C VAL A 53 -1.23 -1.48 -0.60
N SER A 54 -0.76 -0.54 -1.43
CA SER A 54 -1.08 -0.50 -2.85
C SER A 54 -0.48 -1.69 -3.59
N ASP A 55 -1.21 -2.22 -4.57
CA ASP A 55 -0.74 -3.29 -5.47
C ASP A 55 0.45 -2.84 -6.35
N ALA A 56 0.79 -1.56 -6.33
CA ALA A 56 2.01 -1.02 -6.92
C ALA A 56 3.30 -1.57 -6.30
N ILE A 57 3.22 -2.01 -5.03
CA ILE A 57 4.38 -2.43 -4.25
C ILE A 57 4.35 -3.95 -4.13
N SER A 58 5.38 -4.61 -4.67
CA SER A 58 5.52 -6.05 -4.55
C SER A 58 5.85 -6.47 -3.11
N ASP A 59 5.52 -7.71 -2.73
CA ASP A 59 5.90 -8.25 -1.41
C ASP A 59 7.42 -8.24 -1.20
N GLN A 60 8.19 -8.45 -2.28
CA GLN A 60 9.64 -8.41 -2.22
C GLN A 60 10.16 -7.00 -1.92
N ASP A 61 9.51 -5.96 -2.43
CA ASP A 61 9.88 -4.58 -2.12
C ASP A 61 9.47 -4.19 -0.70
N LEU A 62 8.34 -4.68 -0.20
CA LEU A 62 7.97 -4.53 1.22
C LEU A 62 9.01 -5.16 2.14
N GLU A 63 9.46 -6.38 1.84
CA GLU A 63 10.54 -7.04 2.60
C GLU A 63 11.83 -6.22 2.59
N ARG A 64 12.26 -5.71 1.42
CA ARG A 64 13.44 -4.85 1.30
C ARG A 64 13.31 -3.54 2.08
N LEU A 65 12.10 -3.00 2.14
CA LEU A 65 11.78 -1.79 2.90
C LEU A 65 11.56 -2.09 4.40
N GLY A 66 11.55 -3.36 4.82
CA GLY A 66 11.29 -3.77 6.19
C GLY A 66 9.86 -3.47 6.65
N VAL A 67 8.89 -3.50 5.75
CA VAL A 67 7.48 -3.20 6.03
C VAL A 67 6.69 -4.50 6.16
N ASP A 68 6.17 -4.76 7.36
CA ASP A 68 5.24 -5.86 7.62
C ASP A 68 3.81 -5.43 7.25
N ARG A 69 3.08 -6.27 6.49
CA ARG A 69 1.67 -6.03 6.14
C ARG A 69 0.74 -6.06 7.36
N HIS A 70 1.15 -6.68 8.46
CA HIS A 70 0.42 -6.71 9.72
C HIS A 70 0.67 -5.47 10.59
N LEU A 71 1.52 -4.54 10.14
CA LEU A 71 1.72 -3.27 10.83
C LEU A 71 0.37 -2.53 10.96
N GLY A 72 0.21 -1.86 12.09
CA GLY A 72 -0.95 -1.02 12.36
C GLY A 72 -0.59 0.15 13.25
N LEU A 73 -1.43 1.17 13.20
CA LEU A 73 -1.35 2.30 14.12
C LEU A 73 -1.59 1.77 15.54
N ARG A 74 -0.71 2.16 16.47
CA ARG A 74 -0.86 1.82 17.89
C ARG A 74 -2.09 2.49 18.51
N TRP A 75 -2.42 3.68 18.01
CA TRP A 75 -3.52 4.50 18.50
C TRP A 75 -4.13 5.27 17.34
N LEU A 76 -5.46 5.36 17.35
CA LEU A 76 -6.25 6.09 16.37
C LEU A 76 -7.46 6.72 17.10
N ALA A 77 -7.39 8.03 17.29
CA ALA A 77 -8.50 8.88 17.68
C ALA A 77 -9.60 8.98 16.60
N THR A 78 -10.80 9.38 17.03
CA THR A 78 -11.94 9.64 16.12
C THR A 78 -11.68 10.89 15.28
N GLU A 79 -10.92 11.83 15.80
CA GLU A 79 -10.53 13.09 15.19
C GLU A 79 -9.69 12.86 13.92
N HIS A 80 -8.85 11.82 13.88
CA HIS A 80 -8.11 11.46 12.67
C HIS A 80 -9.01 10.98 11.52
N ALA A 81 -10.23 10.52 11.80
CA ALA A 81 -11.04 9.77 10.85
C ALA A 81 -11.27 10.56 9.55
N HIS A 82 -11.61 11.84 9.65
CA HIS A 82 -11.91 12.66 8.49
C HIS A 82 -10.67 12.94 7.60
N TYR A 83 -9.48 13.10 8.18
CA TYR A 83 -8.24 13.23 7.42
C TYR A 83 -7.82 11.90 6.79
N LEU A 84 -7.99 10.78 7.51
CA LEU A 84 -7.75 9.44 6.95
C LEU A 84 -8.75 9.08 5.85
N ASP A 85 -10.01 9.50 5.95
CA ASP A 85 -11.00 9.34 4.88
C ASP A 85 -10.57 10.07 3.61
N TYR A 86 -10.10 11.31 3.75
CA TYR A 86 -9.51 12.08 2.65
C TYR A 86 -8.32 11.34 2.02
N HIS A 87 -7.37 10.91 2.84
CA HIS A 87 -6.19 10.19 2.38
C HIS A 87 -6.56 8.88 1.66
N ARG A 88 -7.50 8.10 2.21
CA ARG A 88 -7.99 6.85 1.63
C ARG A 88 -8.67 7.04 0.29
N ALA A 89 -9.42 8.13 0.11
CA ALA A 89 -10.06 8.43 -1.17
C ALA A 89 -9.01 8.59 -2.28
N ILE A 90 -7.96 9.37 -2.03
CA ILE A 90 -6.87 9.58 -3.00
C ILE A 90 -6.06 8.28 -3.21
N TYR A 91 -5.77 7.55 -2.13
CA TYR A 91 -5.16 6.22 -2.21
C TYR A 91 -5.94 5.27 -3.12
N ALA A 92 -7.28 5.21 -2.97
CA ALA A 92 -8.12 4.35 -3.80
C ALA A 92 -8.10 4.77 -5.28
N GLU A 93 -8.12 6.08 -5.56
CA GLU A 93 -7.97 6.60 -6.92
C GLU A 93 -6.60 6.27 -7.54
N ALA A 94 -5.53 6.37 -6.75
CA ALA A 94 -4.18 6.01 -7.18
C ALA A 94 -4.07 4.51 -7.48
N ALA A 95 -4.61 3.66 -6.60
CA ALA A 95 -4.64 2.22 -6.81
C ALA A 95 -5.43 1.82 -8.06
N ALA A 96 -6.58 2.46 -8.32
CA ALA A 96 -7.38 2.19 -9.51
C ALA A 96 -6.64 2.52 -10.82
N LYS A 97 -5.81 3.57 -10.84
CA LYS A 97 -4.99 3.93 -12.02
C LYS A 97 -3.96 2.85 -12.32
N ILE A 98 -3.37 2.23 -11.31
CA ILE A 98 -2.36 1.17 -11.47
C ILE A 98 -3.01 -0.10 -12.01
N GLY A 99 -4.18 -0.47 -11.50
CA GLY A 99 -4.95 -1.61 -12.04
C GLY A 99 -5.38 -1.45 -13.50
N CYS A 100 -5.57 -0.21 -13.97
CA CYS A 100 -5.84 0.08 -15.38
C CYS A 100 -4.57 0.01 -16.27
N LEU A 101 -3.41 0.32 -15.71
CA LEU A 101 -2.11 0.37 -16.41
C LEU A 101 -1.37 -0.98 -16.44
N ALA A 102 -1.72 -1.93 -15.56
CA ALA A 102 -1.14 -3.27 -15.61
C ALA A 102 -1.57 -3.98 -16.92
N PRO A 103 -0.65 -4.49 -17.75
CA PRO A 103 -1.03 -5.27 -18.92
C PRO A 103 -1.80 -6.49 -18.43
N ARG A 104 -2.96 -6.77 -19.03
CA ARG A 104 -3.68 -8.04 -18.82
C ARG A 104 -2.69 -9.16 -19.14
N LEU A 105 -2.11 -9.78 -18.12
CA LEU A 105 -1.28 -10.95 -18.29
C LEU A 105 -2.16 -12.01 -18.95
N HIS A 106 -1.85 -12.31 -20.22
CA HIS A 106 -2.47 -13.40 -20.94
C HIS A 106 -2.25 -14.70 -20.17
N PRO A 107 -3.24 -15.59 -20.05
CA PRO A 107 -2.99 -16.92 -19.53
C PRO A 107 -2.07 -17.64 -20.52
N THR A 108 -0.83 -17.91 -20.12
CA THR A 108 0.07 -18.80 -20.84
C THR A 108 -0.55 -20.19 -20.87
N LYS A 109 -1.27 -20.53 -21.95
CA LYS A 109 -1.48 -21.93 -22.33
C LYS A 109 -0.13 -22.47 -22.81
N GLY A 110 0.41 -23.45 -22.09
CA GLY A 110 1.46 -24.29 -22.66
C GLY A 110 2.31 -25.02 -21.64
N LEU A 111 1.88 -26.23 -21.28
CA LEU A 111 2.84 -27.32 -21.04
C LEU A 111 2.42 -28.50 -21.92
N PRO A 112 3.20 -28.92 -22.93
CA PRO A 112 2.94 -30.17 -23.61
C PRO A 112 3.35 -31.33 -22.69
N ALA A 113 2.49 -32.35 -22.60
CA ALA A 113 2.80 -33.61 -21.94
C ALA A 113 3.97 -34.31 -22.66
N ALA A 114 4.95 -34.77 -21.87
CA ALA A 114 6.07 -35.54 -22.36
C ALA A 114 5.63 -36.90 -22.95
N PRO A 115 6.33 -37.43 -23.98
CA PRO A 115 6.01 -38.74 -24.52
C PRO A 115 6.52 -39.86 -23.61
N ALA A 116 5.65 -40.81 -23.29
CA ALA A 116 6.02 -42.06 -22.62
C ALA A 116 6.86 -42.93 -23.56
N ARG A 117 8.08 -43.29 -23.13
CA ARG A 117 8.92 -44.28 -23.80
C ARG A 117 8.69 -45.67 -23.18
N HIS A 118 8.32 -46.60 -24.06
CA HIS A 118 8.70 -48.02 -24.15
C HIS A 118 8.32 -48.97 -23.01
N PHE A 119 7.72 -50.12 -23.36
CA PHE A 119 8.34 -51.43 -23.13
C PHE A 119 7.75 -52.48 -24.08
N GLY A 120 8.63 -53.16 -24.81
CA GLY A 120 8.27 -54.25 -25.70
C GLY A 120 7.88 -55.51 -24.94
N LYS A 121 7.11 -56.38 -25.59
CA LYS A 121 7.11 -57.81 -25.33
C LYS A 121 7.33 -58.54 -26.65
N SER A 122 8.39 -59.33 -26.63
CA SER A 122 8.79 -60.35 -27.58
C SER A 122 7.67 -61.38 -27.78
N GLY A 123 7.71 -62.06 -28.92
CA GLY A 123 6.79 -63.14 -29.29
C GLY A 123 6.98 -64.46 -28.56
#